data_AF-A0A0F9N562-F1
#
_entry.id   AF-A0A0F9N562-F1
#
_cell.length_a   1.000
_cell.length_b   1.000
_cell.length_c   1.000
_cell.angle_alpha   90.00
_cell.angle_beta   90.00
_cell.angle_gamma   90.00
#
_symmetry.space_group_name_H-M   'P 1'
#
loop_
_entity.id
_entity.type
_entity.pdbx_description
1 polymer ?
#
loop_
_entity_poly.entity_id
_entity_poly.type
_entity_poly.pdbx_seq_one_letter_code
_entity_poly.pdbx_strand_id
1 'polypeptide(L)'
;MEILTDIEILRKALDRENDTRRPPTMRHWEFHAVGATRADVKRLLDEGYVCIAAQRGSITKYILTEKGKKVVWAESMERQFVAVSVSDIMDALDLVVGFDDIKQTLAEAISSRRRINFMLEGPPACAKSVILEGIRMAVPTSYQAFGSRTSAAGLSEVLFELHPDVLLLDEADKMRHEVYSVLLGLMESGEILETKSGKTRGVILETTVIAACNSSKKMSPEFLSRFAFHPHFPEYSRSEFIDVVVGMLTRVEGCPNDIAKVIGIKVYDMGIGDVRKARGVWQLMREPTEAEVARIIQMNLKYAPQNDRRQPKRRQEHLPGY
;
A
#
# COMPACT_ATOMS: atom_id res chain seq x y z
N MET A 1 -15.62 20.33 20.94
CA MET A 1 -16.52 19.46 20.16
C MET A 1 -16.25 19.78 18.71
N GLU A 2 -15.59 18.89 17.98
CA GLU A 2 -15.49 19.00 16.53
C GLU A 2 -16.90 18.97 15.93
N ILE A 3 -17.17 19.88 15.00
CA ILE A 3 -18.40 19.86 14.21
C ILE A 3 -18.20 18.76 13.17
N LEU A 4 -18.82 17.61 13.41
CA LEU A 4 -18.86 16.52 12.43
C LEU A 4 -19.63 16.98 11.19
N THR A 5 -19.11 16.67 10.01
CA THR A 5 -19.82 16.96 8.76
C THR A 5 -21.02 16.04 8.60
N ASP A 6 -22.05 16.47 7.86
CA ASP A 6 -23.28 15.69 7.66
C ASP A 6 -23.00 14.33 7.01
N ILE A 7 -22.01 14.27 6.11
CA ILE A 7 -21.62 13.02 5.45
C ILE A 7 -20.99 12.02 6.43
N GLU A 8 -20.18 12.48 7.39
CA GLU A 8 -19.59 11.61 8.41
C GLU A 8 -20.63 11.05 9.37
N ILE A 9 -21.65 11.85 9.70
CA ILE A 9 -22.78 11.41 10.52
C ILE A 9 -23.58 10.32 9.78
N LEU A 10 -23.88 10.55 8.50
CA LEU A 10 -24.61 9.58 7.67
C LEU A 10 -23.79 8.29 7.46
N ARG A 11 -22.47 8.39 7.29
CA ARG A 11 -21.58 7.22 7.19
C ARG A 11 -21.60 6.37 8.45
N LYS A 12 -21.42 7.01 9.61
CA LYS A 12 -21.49 6.32 10.92
C LYS A 12 -22.87 5.71 11.19
N ALA A 13 -23.94 6.33 10.68
CA ALA A 13 -25.27 5.75 10.72
C ALA A 13 -25.37 4.49 9.86
N LEU A 14 -24.84 4.52 8.64
CA LEU A 14 -24.85 3.39 7.70
C LEU A 14 -24.07 2.19 8.25
N ASP A 15 -22.89 2.42 8.85
CA ASP A 15 -22.09 1.36 9.47
C ASP A 15 -22.87 0.64 10.59
N ARG A 16 -23.66 1.38 11.37
CA ARG A 16 -24.49 0.81 12.45
C ARG A 16 -25.69 0.04 11.92
N GLU A 17 -26.24 0.48 10.80
CA GLU A 17 -27.34 -0.22 10.11
C GLU A 17 -26.85 -1.50 9.45
N ASN A 18 -25.61 -1.55 8.99
CA ASN A 18 -25.03 -2.73 8.34
C ASN A 18 -24.27 -3.66 9.31
N ASP A 19 -24.19 -3.30 10.59
CA ASP A 19 -23.51 -4.10 11.61
C ASP A 19 -24.20 -5.48 11.77
N THR A 20 -23.60 -6.49 11.14
CA THR A 20 -24.10 -7.89 11.11
C THR A 20 -24.13 -8.53 12.50
N ARG A 21 -23.38 -7.98 13.46
CA ARG A 21 -23.38 -8.42 14.87
C ARG A 21 -24.64 -7.99 15.62
N ARG A 22 -25.46 -7.09 15.02
CA ARG A 22 -26.73 -6.65 15.58
C ARG A 22 -27.91 -7.38 14.93
N PRO A 23 -28.90 -7.83 15.72
CA PRO A 23 -30.15 -8.35 15.18
C PRO A 23 -30.77 -7.33 14.21
N PRO A 24 -31.39 -7.77 13.09
CA PRO A 24 -32.02 -6.87 12.13
C PRO A 24 -33.00 -5.87 12.77
N THR A 25 -33.69 -6.30 13.83
CA THR A 25 -34.64 -5.49 14.61
C THR A 25 -33.97 -4.40 15.47
N MET A 26 -32.65 -4.44 15.65
CA MET A 26 -31.85 -3.51 16.46
C MET A 26 -30.86 -2.67 15.64
N ARG A 27 -30.96 -2.70 14.31
CA ARG A 27 -30.14 -1.88 13.37
C ARG A 27 -30.68 -0.46 13.23
N HIS A 28 -31.11 0.13 14.33
CA HIS A 28 -31.50 1.54 14.45
C HIS A 28 -30.54 2.25 15.39
N TRP A 29 -30.45 3.57 15.29
CA TRP A 29 -29.44 4.34 16.02
C TRP A 29 -30.01 5.61 16.64
N GLU A 30 -29.31 6.15 17.63
CA GLU A 30 -29.68 7.39 18.32
C GLU A 30 -28.64 8.48 17.99
N PHE A 31 -29.01 9.75 18.11
CA PHE A 31 -28.16 10.88 17.70
C PHE A 31 -26.75 10.82 18.35
N HIS A 32 -26.68 10.50 19.64
CA HIS A 32 -25.41 10.39 20.37
C HIS A 32 -24.57 9.19 19.94
N ALA A 33 -25.20 8.14 19.39
CA ALA A 33 -24.53 6.91 18.97
C ALA A 33 -23.68 7.12 17.71
N VAL A 34 -24.04 8.09 16.87
CA VAL A 34 -23.31 8.50 15.66
C VAL A 34 -22.46 9.75 15.88
N GLY A 35 -22.41 10.27 17.12
CA GLY A 35 -21.65 11.47 17.47
C GLY A 35 -22.32 12.78 17.04
N ALA A 36 -23.59 12.75 16.63
CA ALA A 36 -24.34 13.91 16.17
C ALA A 36 -25.03 14.64 17.33
N THR A 37 -25.27 15.95 17.18
CA THR A 37 -26.15 16.70 18.08
C THR A 37 -27.62 16.56 17.67
N ARG A 38 -28.55 16.98 18.54
CA ARG A 38 -29.99 17.02 18.18
C ARG A 38 -30.26 17.99 17.02
N ALA A 39 -29.47 19.05 16.88
CA ALA A 39 -29.59 20.01 15.78
C ALA A 39 -29.17 19.37 14.45
N ASP A 40 -28.08 18.59 14.45
CA ASP A 40 -27.62 17.88 13.25
C ASP A 40 -28.64 16.85 12.78
N VAL A 41 -29.17 16.03 13.70
CA VAL A 41 -30.19 15.05 13.32
C VAL A 41 -31.50 15.72 12.88
N LYS A 42 -31.86 16.88 13.46
CA LYS A 42 -33.00 17.65 12.97
C LYS A 42 -32.78 18.14 11.54
N ARG A 43 -31.60 18.67 11.21
CA ARG A 43 -31.23 19.07 9.85
C ARG A 43 -31.31 17.88 8.88
N LEU A 44 -30.73 16.73 9.25
CA LEU A 44 -30.78 15.51 8.43
C LEU A 44 -32.21 14.95 8.24
N LEU A 45 -33.10 15.14 9.23
CA LEU A 45 -34.53 14.81 9.11
C LEU A 45 -35.23 15.75 8.14
N ASP A 46 -35.03 17.06 8.30
CA ASP A 46 -35.65 18.10 7.48
C ASP A 46 -35.21 17.97 6.00
N GLU A 47 -33.97 17.55 5.76
CA GLU A 47 -33.43 17.27 4.43
C GLU A 47 -33.80 15.88 3.89
N GLY A 48 -34.44 15.03 4.72
CA GLY A 48 -34.97 13.73 4.33
C GLY A 48 -33.92 12.62 4.19
N TYR A 49 -32.71 12.79 4.75
CA TYR A 49 -31.66 11.76 4.73
C TYR A 49 -31.88 10.67 5.79
N VAL A 50 -32.56 11.01 6.87
CA VAL A 50 -32.89 10.08 7.96
C VAL A 50 -34.38 10.15 8.28
N CYS A 51 -34.93 9.10 8.86
CA CYS A 51 -36.30 9.07 9.35
C CYS A 51 -36.39 8.43 10.73
N ILE A 52 -37.50 8.68 11.44
CA ILE A 52 -37.73 8.14 12.77
C ILE A 52 -38.25 6.71 12.63
N ALA A 53 -37.46 5.74 13.10
CA ALA A 53 -37.82 4.33 13.08
C ALA A 53 -38.70 3.95 14.29
N ALA A 54 -38.42 4.54 15.46
CA ALA A 54 -39.22 4.34 16.66
C ALA A 54 -39.03 5.48 17.66
N GLN A 55 -40.10 5.84 18.37
CA GLN A 55 -40.07 6.81 19.45
C GLN A 55 -40.74 6.22 20.69
N ARG A 56 -40.02 6.17 21.81
CA ARG A 56 -40.55 5.75 23.12
C ARG A 56 -40.06 6.71 24.20
N GLY A 57 -40.96 7.54 24.71
CA GLY A 57 -40.63 8.54 25.71
C GLY A 57 -39.56 9.51 25.21
N SER A 58 -38.45 9.64 25.95
CA SER A 58 -37.32 10.50 25.62
C SER A 58 -36.35 9.90 24.59
N ILE A 59 -36.52 8.62 24.22
CA ILE A 59 -35.64 7.90 23.31
C ILE A 59 -36.22 7.93 21.90
N THR A 60 -35.47 8.52 20.96
CA THR A 60 -35.82 8.57 19.54
C THR A 60 -34.76 7.82 18.74
N LYS A 61 -35.21 6.84 17.97
CA LYS A 61 -34.38 5.97 17.15
C LYS A 61 -34.59 6.30 15.67
N TYR A 62 -33.49 6.38 14.94
CA TYR A 62 -33.42 6.79 13.56
C TYR A 62 -32.92 5.64 12.67
N ILE A 63 -33.24 5.76 11.38
CA ILE A 63 -32.70 4.94 10.29
C ILE A 63 -32.48 5.85 9.08
N LEU A 64 -31.52 5.51 8.22
CA LEU A 64 -31.27 6.17 6.96
C LEU A 64 -32.39 5.86 5.98
N THR A 65 -32.84 6.91 5.30
CA THR A 65 -33.71 6.76 4.14
C THR A 65 -32.92 6.27 2.95
N GLU A 66 -33.59 5.80 1.90
CA GLU A 66 -32.93 5.49 0.62
C GLU A 66 -32.17 6.70 0.06
N LYS A 67 -32.63 7.93 0.33
CA LYS A 67 -31.91 9.16 -0.03
C LYS A 67 -30.62 9.30 0.77
N GLY A 68 -30.65 9.10 2.09
CA GLY A 68 -29.45 9.14 2.94
C GLY A 68 -28.43 8.06 2.57
N LYS A 69 -28.90 6.83 2.34
CA LYS A 69 -28.04 5.73 1.87
C LYS A 69 -27.42 6.05 0.51
N LYS A 70 -28.20 6.59 -0.43
CA LYS A 70 -27.69 7.00 -1.75
C LYS A 70 -26.65 8.11 -1.67
N VAL A 71 -26.75 9.06 -0.75
CA VAL A 71 -25.74 10.12 -0.60
C VAL A 71 -24.44 9.58 -0.04
N VAL A 72 -24.51 8.71 0.97
CA VAL A 72 -23.32 8.00 1.48
C VAL A 72 -22.72 7.11 0.40
N TRP A 73 -23.56 6.39 -0.35
CA TRP A 73 -23.11 5.57 -1.48
C TRP A 73 -22.54 6.42 -2.60
N ALA A 74 -23.10 7.58 -2.91
CA ALA A 74 -22.62 8.49 -3.95
C ALA A 74 -21.27 9.13 -3.57
N GLU A 75 -21.09 9.54 -2.31
CA GLU A 75 -19.79 10.02 -1.81
C GLU A 75 -18.75 8.88 -1.75
N SER A 76 -19.16 7.69 -1.32
CA SER A 76 -18.31 6.50 -1.38
C SER A 76 -17.94 6.16 -2.83
N MET A 77 -18.89 6.29 -3.76
CA MET A 77 -18.68 6.10 -5.19
C MET A 77 -17.78 7.19 -5.78
N GLU A 78 -17.93 8.46 -5.41
CA GLU A 78 -17.07 9.56 -5.87
C GLU A 78 -15.62 9.40 -5.38
N ARG A 79 -15.40 8.92 -4.14
CA ARG A 79 -14.06 8.47 -3.70
C ARG A 79 -13.56 7.27 -4.49
N GLN A 80 -14.47 6.37 -4.84
CA GLN A 80 -14.20 5.20 -5.66
C GLN A 80 -13.99 5.51 -7.16
N PHE A 81 -14.31 6.71 -7.66
CA PHE A 81 -14.31 6.99 -9.11
C PHE A 81 -12.98 7.47 -9.71
N VAL A 82 -11.90 7.54 -8.93
CA VAL A 82 -10.55 7.51 -9.52
C VAL A 82 -10.21 6.06 -9.85
N ALA A 83 -10.93 5.48 -10.81
CA ALA A 83 -10.56 4.21 -11.39
C ALA A 83 -9.24 4.41 -12.12
N VAL A 84 -8.13 4.07 -11.46
CA VAL A 84 -6.80 4.14 -12.05
C VAL A 84 -6.77 3.14 -13.21
N SER A 85 -6.45 3.65 -14.40
CA SER A 85 -6.39 2.79 -15.58
C SER A 85 -5.19 1.86 -15.48
N VAL A 86 -5.26 0.70 -16.15
CA VAL A 86 -4.12 -0.22 -16.26
C VAL A 86 -2.90 0.52 -16.84
N SER A 87 -3.10 1.41 -17.82
CA SER A 87 -2.03 2.23 -18.40
C SER A 87 -1.35 3.13 -17.37
N ASP A 88 -2.10 3.82 -16.50
CA ASP A 88 -1.50 4.72 -15.51
C ASP A 88 -0.60 3.95 -14.52
N ILE A 89 -1.02 2.75 -14.12
CA ILE A 89 -0.22 1.89 -13.23
C ILE A 89 1.01 1.37 -13.97
N MET A 90 0.87 0.95 -15.23
CA MET A 90 1.99 0.49 -16.04
C MET A 90 3.02 1.59 -16.28
N ASP A 91 2.57 2.81 -16.53
CA ASP A 91 3.44 3.99 -16.69
C ASP A 91 4.20 4.30 -15.38
N ALA A 92 3.53 4.20 -14.23
CA ALA A 92 4.19 4.36 -12.94
C ALA A 92 5.20 3.24 -12.62
N LEU A 93 5.04 2.06 -13.26
CA LEU A 93 5.94 0.92 -13.14
C LEU A 93 6.99 0.86 -14.27
N ASP A 94 7.04 1.81 -15.18
CA ASP A 94 7.99 1.83 -16.32
C ASP A 94 9.46 1.89 -15.86
N LEU A 95 9.73 2.38 -14.64
CA LEU A 95 11.07 2.34 -14.03
C LEU A 95 11.52 0.94 -13.63
N VAL A 96 10.59 -0.01 -13.53
CA VAL A 96 10.87 -1.41 -13.20
C VAL A 96 11.10 -2.18 -14.50
N VAL A 97 12.37 -2.49 -14.78
CA VAL A 97 12.75 -3.28 -15.95
C VAL A 97 12.41 -4.75 -15.72
N GLY A 98 11.84 -5.38 -16.75
CA GLY A 98 11.39 -6.75 -16.72
C GLY A 98 10.13 -6.94 -15.87
N PHE A 99 9.80 -8.21 -15.60
CA PHE A 99 8.59 -8.59 -14.86
C PHE A 99 7.28 -8.06 -15.49
N ASP A 100 7.25 -7.89 -16.81
CA ASP A 100 6.10 -7.30 -17.52
C ASP A 100 4.80 -8.06 -17.25
N ASP A 101 4.85 -9.39 -17.21
CA ASP A 101 3.70 -10.24 -16.86
C ASP A 101 3.20 -9.96 -15.43
N ILE A 102 4.12 -9.75 -14.47
CA ILE A 102 3.78 -9.45 -13.08
C ILE A 102 3.21 -8.04 -12.97
N LYS A 103 3.83 -7.05 -13.65
CA LYS A 103 3.35 -5.66 -13.68
C LYS A 103 1.94 -5.60 -14.25
N GLN A 104 1.71 -6.29 -15.37
CA GLN A 104 0.39 -6.38 -16.01
C GLN A 104 -0.64 -7.02 -15.08
N THR A 105 -0.29 -8.16 -14.45
CA THR A 105 -1.19 -8.85 -13.51
C THR A 105 -1.55 -7.96 -12.32
N LEU A 106 -0.58 -7.25 -11.75
CA LEU A 106 -0.81 -6.29 -10.66
C LEU A 106 -1.72 -5.15 -11.11
N ALA A 107 -1.42 -4.54 -12.26
CA ALA A 107 -2.19 -3.43 -12.81
C ALA A 107 -3.65 -3.82 -13.10
N GLU A 108 -3.87 -5.00 -13.69
CA GLU A 108 -5.20 -5.54 -13.94
C GLU A 108 -5.95 -5.84 -12.65
N ALA A 109 -5.31 -6.43 -11.65
CA ALA A 109 -5.96 -6.74 -10.37
C ALA A 109 -6.36 -5.49 -9.60
N ILE A 110 -5.49 -4.47 -9.57
CA ILE A 110 -5.76 -3.17 -8.94
C ILE A 110 -6.90 -2.45 -9.69
N SER A 111 -6.79 -2.35 -11.02
CA SER A 111 -7.78 -1.63 -11.84
C SER A 111 -9.16 -2.32 -11.82
N SER A 112 -9.19 -3.66 -11.83
CA SER A 112 -10.43 -4.43 -11.73
C SER A 112 -11.01 -4.56 -10.32
N ARG A 113 -10.31 -4.02 -9.30
CA ARG A 113 -10.70 -4.06 -7.88
C ARG A 113 -11.07 -5.46 -7.39
N ARG A 114 -10.42 -6.47 -7.94
CA ARG A 114 -10.55 -7.82 -7.42
C ARG A 114 -9.77 -7.87 -6.11
N ARG A 115 -10.39 -8.38 -5.04
CA ARG A 115 -9.74 -8.65 -3.74
C ARG A 115 -8.75 -9.82 -3.86
N ILE A 116 -7.72 -9.62 -4.65
CA ILE A 116 -6.64 -10.57 -4.92
C ILE A 116 -5.41 -10.02 -4.22
N ASN A 117 -4.89 -10.75 -3.24
CA ASN A 117 -3.71 -10.32 -2.51
C ASN A 117 -2.44 -10.86 -3.15
N PHE A 118 -1.38 -10.05 -3.12
CA PHE A 118 -0.09 -10.31 -3.76
C PHE A 118 1.06 -10.31 -2.74
N MET A 119 1.97 -11.27 -2.84
CA MET A 119 3.22 -11.31 -2.07
C MET A 119 4.41 -11.32 -3.03
N LEU A 120 5.23 -10.28 -2.97
CA LEU A 120 6.49 -10.18 -3.71
C LEU A 120 7.62 -10.65 -2.77
N GLU A 121 8.16 -11.84 -2.99
CA GLU A 121 9.32 -12.35 -2.23
C GLU A 121 10.61 -12.15 -3.04
N GLY A 122 11.73 -11.87 -2.39
CA GLY A 122 13.05 -11.92 -3.04
C GLY A 122 14.12 -11.19 -2.26
N PRO A 123 15.41 -11.27 -2.65
CA PRO A 123 16.50 -10.66 -1.89
C PRO A 123 16.41 -9.13 -1.79
N PRO A 124 17.14 -8.51 -0.83
CA PRO A 124 17.23 -7.06 -0.76
C PRO A 124 17.82 -6.48 -2.06
N ALA A 125 17.44 -5.24 -2.40
CA ALA A 125 17.81 -4.54 -3.63
C ALA A 125 17.16 -5.04 -4.94
N CYS A 126 16.13 -5.89 -4.89
CA CYS A 126 15.26 -6.16 -6.06
C CYS A 126 14.19 -5.09 -6.25
N ALA A 127 13.47 -5.15 -7.38
CA ALA A 127 12.41 -4.21 -7.79
C ALA A 127 11.25 -4.02 -6.80
N LYS A 128 11.09 -4.89 -5.79
CA LYS A 128 9.90 -4.96 -4.93
C LYS A 128 9.46 -3.62 -4.33
N SER A 129 10.36 -2.91 -3.65
CA SER A 129 10.01 -1.61 -3.05
C SER A 129 9.75 -0.54 -4.11
N VAL A 130 10.37 -0.64 -5.30
CA VAL A 130 10.13 0.27 -6.43
C VAL A 130 8.74 0.00 -7.02
N ILE A 131 8.33 -1.26 -7.14
CA ILE A 131 6.97 -1.65 -7.55
C ILE A 131 5.94 -1.09 -6.57
N LEU A 132 6.15 -1.29 -5.26
CA LEU A 132 5.24 -0.74 -4.25
C LEU A 132 5.15 0.80 -4.34
N GLU A 133 6.26 1.49 -4.52
CA GLU A 133 6.25 2.95 -4.66
C GLU A 133 5.55 3.40 -5.96
N GLY A 134 5.78 2.70 -7.08
CA GLY A 134 5.09 2.99 -8.35
C GLY A 134 3.58 2.85 -8.20
N ILE A 135 3.11 1.79 -7.56
CA ILE A 135 1.68 1.60 -7.26
C ILE A 135 1.17 2.69 -6.32
N ARG A 136 1.95 3.06 -5.30
CA ARG A 136 1.61 4.14 -4.36
C ARG A 136 1.38 5.46 -5.07
N MET A 137 2.23 5.79 -6.04
CA MET A 137 2.12 7.01 -6.85
C MET A 137 0.94 6.95 -7.82
N ALA A 138 0.65 5.79 -8.41
CA ALA A 138 -0.46 5.61 -9.34
C ALA A 138 -1.82 5.57 -8.67
N VAL A 139 -1.91 5.10 -7.42
CA VAL A 139 -3.17 4.86 -6.70
C VAL A 139 -3.30 5.83 -5.52
N PRO A 140 -4.06 6.94 -5.66
CA PRO A 140 -4.19 7.97 -4.61
C PRO A 140 -4.80 7.45 -3.30
N THR A 141 -5.64 6.42 -3.39
CA THR A 141 -6.30 5.77 -2.24
C THR A 141 -5.45 4.66 -1.62
N SER A 142 -4.20 4.49 -2.06
CA SER A 142 -3.31 3.49 -1.47
C SER A 142 -2.72 3.96 -0.14
N TYR A 143 -2.44 3.01 0.74
CA TYR A 143 -1.72 3.26 1.99
C TYR A 143 -0.52 2.33 2.12
N GLN A 144 0.64 2.88 2.48
CA GLN A 144 1.86 2.11 2.69
C GLN A 144 2.19 1.95 4.18
N ALA A 145 2.31 0.70 4.60
CA ALA A 145 2.74 0.31 5.93
C ALA A 145 4.14 -0.32 5.87
N PHE A 146 5.02 0.09 6.79
CA PHE A 146 6.35 -0.49 6.93
C PHE A 146 6.36 -1.50 8.06
N GLY A 147 6.84 -2.72 7.81
CA GLY A 147 6.69 -3.84 8.75
C GLY A 147 7.32 -3.59 10.11
N SER A 148 8.49 -2.95 10.14
CA SER A 148 9.21 -2.61 11.37
C SER A 148 8.60 -1.45 12.18
N ARG A 149 7.72 -0.63 11.57
CA ARG A 149 7.18 0.60 12.19
C ARG A 149 5.67 0.55 12.44
N THR A 150 5.00 -0.49 11.97
CA THR A 150 3.55 -0.61 12.06
C THR A 150 3.15 -1.43 13.30
N SER A 151 2.15 -0.95 14.04
CA SER A 151 1.51 -1.69 15.14
C SER A 151 0.13 -2.17 14.70
N ALA A 152 -0.41 -3.19 15.37
CA ALA A 152 -1.76 -3.67 15.08
C ALA A 152 -2.80 -2.54 15.29
N ALA A 153 -2.67 -1.78 16.38
CA ALA A 153 -3.55 -0.65 16.67
C ALA A 153 -3.45 0.46 15.62
N GLY A 154 -2.22 0.84 15.22
CA GLY A 154 -2.01 1.88 14.22
C GLY A 154 -2.50 1.46 12.84
N LEU A 155 -2.30 0.19 12.46
CA LEU A 155 -2.84 -0.34 11.21
C LEU A 155 -4.37 -0.34 11.22
N SER A 156 -5.00 -0.82 12.30
CA SER A 156 -6.46 -0.79 12.44
C SER A 156 -7.02 0.62 12.34
N GLU A 157 -6.42 1.59 13.04
CA GLU A 157 -6.83 2.99 13.00
C GLU A 157 -6.79 3.56 11.58
N VAL A 158 -5.70 3.34 10.85
CA VAL A 158 -5.58 3.73 9.45
C VAL A 158 -6.65 3.09 8.57
N LEU A 159 -6.91 1.80 8.75
CA LEU A 159 -7.93 1.08 7.96
C LEU A 159 -9.34 1.63 8.24
N PHE A 160 -9.63 2.02 9.50
CA PHE A 160 -10.90 2.64 9.89
C PHE A 160 -11.05 4.10 9.44
N GLU A 161 -9.96 4.82 9.23
CA GLU A 161 -10.02 6.23 8.85
C GLU A 161 -9.96 6.40 7.33
N LEU A 162 -8.93 5.81 6.72
CA LEU A 162 -8.59 6.04 5.32
C LEU A 162 -9.36 5.12 4.36
N HIS A 163 -9.77 3.93 4.81
CA HIS A 163 -10.44 2.92 3.96
C HIS A 163 -9.71 2.71 2.63
N PRO A 164 -8.42 2.33 2.65
CA PRO A 164 -7.62 2.30 1.44
C PRO A 164 -8.10 1.22 0.47
N ASP A 165 -8.10 1.52 -0.84
CA ASP A 165 -8.38 0.51 -1.87
C ASP A 165 -7.21 -0.49 -1.98
N VAL A 166 -5.99 -0.01 -1.75
CA VAL A 166 -4.76 -0.81 -1.82
C VAL A 166 -3.93 -0.60 -0.56
N LEU A 167 -3.64 -1.69 0.14
CA LEU A 167 -2.73 -1.71 1.28
C LEU A 167 -1.37 -2.29 0.85
N LEU A 168 -0.35 -1.44 0.84
CA LEU A 168 1.02 -1.78 0.47
C LEU A 168 1.83 -2.09 1.74
N LEU A 169 2.35 -3.32 1.86
CA LEU A 169 3.13 -3.76 3.01
C LEU A 169 4.60 -3.91 2.62
N ASP A 170 5.46 -2.96 2.98
CA ASP A 170 6.91 -3.10 2.78
C ASP A 170 7.58 -3.73 4.00
N GLU A 171 8.62 -4.53 3.76
CA GLU A 171 9.29 -5.34 4.79
C GLU A 171 8.32 -6.22 5.61
N ALA A 172 7.37 -6.89 4.94
CA ALA A 172 6.36 -7.69 5.62
C ALA A 172 6.95 -8.79 6.51
N ASP A 173 8.16 -9.31 6.19
CA ASP A 173 8.89 -10.29 7.00
C ASP A 173 9.34 -9.75 8.37
N LYS A 174 9.33 -8.43 8.56
CA LYS A 174 9.70 -7.75 9.80
C LYS A 174 8.49 -7.34 10.64
N MET A 175 7.28 -7.69 10.21
CA MET A 175 6.07 -7.38 10.98
C MET A 175 5.98 -8.17 12.28
N ARG A 176 5.40 -7.54 13.29
CA ARG A 176 5.03 -8.20 14.54
C ARG A 176 3.84 -9.12 14.31
N HIS A 177 3.81 -10.25 15.01
CA HIS A 177 2.71 -11.23 14.92
C HIS A 177 1.33 -10.63 15.19
N GLU A 178 1.24 -9.63 16.07
CA GLU A 178 -0.02 -8.92 16.36
C GLU A 178 -0.62 -8.24 15.13
N VAL A 179 0.21 -7.84 14.15
CA VAL A 179 -0.27 -7.21 12.92
C VAL A 179 -0.92 -8.24 12.01
N TYR A 180 -0.43 -9.49 12.03
CA TYR A 180 -1.00 -10.55 11.19
C TYR A 180 -2.47 -10.80 11.53
N SER A 181 -2.89 -10.79 12.79
CA SER A 181 -4.31 -11.02 13.11
C SER A 181 -5.26 -10.01 12.45
N VAL A 182 -4.85 -8.74 12.36
CA VAL A 182 -5.59 -7.69 11.65
C VAL A 182 -5.62 -7.97 10.15
N LEU A 183 -4.46 -8.30 9.57
CA LEU A 183 -4.33 -8.60 8.14
C LEU A 183 -5.10 -9.86 7.72
N LEU A 184 -5.13 -10.91 8.55
CA LEU A 184 -5.85 -12.15 8.26
C LEU A 184 -7.36 -11.88 8.11
N GLY A 185 -7.95 -11.05 8.99
CA GLY A 185 -9.36 -10.65 8.90
C GLY A 185 -9.64 -9.80 7.65
N LEU A 186 -8.76 -8.83 7.37
CA LEU A 186 -8.83 -8.00 6.17
C LEU A 186 -8.77 -8.82 4.87
N MET A 187 -7.86 -9.80 4.81
CA MET A 187 -7.61 -10.57 3.60
C MET A 187 -8.68 -11.65 3.36
N GLU A 188 -9.28 -12.18 4.44
CA GLU A 188 -10.32 -13.21 4.35
C GLU A 188 -11.69 -12.60 4.02
N SER A 189 -12.28 -11.88 4.98
CA SER A 189 -13.64 -11.35 4.87
C SER A 189 -13.65 -9.87 4.50
N GLY A 190 -12.53 -9.16 4.70
CA GLY A 190 -12.49 -7.70 4.58
C GLY A 190 -12.86 -7.02 5.89
N GLU A 191 -13.17 -7.81 6.92
CA GLU A 191 -13.62 -7.29 8.20
C GLU A 191 -12.44 -6.83 9.05
N ILE A 192 -12.52 -5.58 9.48
CA ILE A 192 -11.70 -5.07 10.57
C ILE A 192 -12.61 -4.86 11.78
N LEU A 193 -12.26 -5.52 12.88
CA LEU A 193 -12.97 -5.46 14.15
C LEU A 193 -12.03 -4.91 15.21
N GLU A 194 -12.45 -3.84 15.89
CA GLU A 194 -11.70 -3.32 17.03
C GLU A 194 -12.61 -3.10 18.23
N THR A 195 -12.14 -3.57 19.39
CA THR A 195 -12.82 -3.41 20.66
C THR A 195 -12.01 -2.46 21.52
N LYS A 196 -12.50 -1.23 21.72
CA LYS A 196 -11.84 -0.22 22.57
C LYS A 196 -12.80 0.21 23.67
N SER A 197 -12.38 0.07 24.93
CA SER A 197 -13.12 0.49 26.14
C SER A 197 -14.64 0.24 26.09
N GLY A 198 -15.04 -1.01 25.87
CA GLY A 198 -16.45 -1.43 25.90
C GLY A 198 -17.29 -1.07 24.66
N LYS A 199 -16.69 -0.52 23.61
CA LYS A 199 -17.34 -0.28 22.31
C LYS A 199 -16.64 -1.08 21.21
N THR A 200 -17.42 -1.84 20.45
CA THR A 200 -16.92 -2.59 19.29
C THR A 200 -17.24 -1.82 18.02
N ARG A 201 -16.20 -1.41 17.27
CA ARG A 201 -16.31 -0.86 15.92
C ARG A 201 -15.99 -1.96 14.91
N GLY A 202 -16.68 -1.96 13.77
CA GLY A 202 -16.52 -2.95 12.72
C GLY A 202 -16.76 -2.30 11.36
N VAL A 203 -15.91 -2.61 10.39
CA VAL A 203 -16.02 -2.15 9.00
C VAL A 203 -15.66 -3.29 8.06
N ILE A 204 -16.29 -3.34 6.89
CA ILE A 204 -15.93 -4.25 5.80
C ILE A 204 -15.26 -3.43 4.71
N LEU A 205 -14.05 -3.82 4.32
CA LEU A 205 -13.25 -3.16 3.31
C LEU A 205 -13.03 -4.07 2.10
N GLU A 206 -13.02 -3.47 0.91
CA GLU A 206 -12.62 -4.14 -0.33
C GLU A 206 -11.14 -3.88 -0.66
N THR A 207 -10.31 -3.77 0.38
CA THR A 207 -8.88 -3.49 0.24
C THR A 207 -8.13 -4.68 -0.37
N THR A 208 -7.35 -4.41 -1.41
CA THR A 208 -6.36 -5.33 -1.97
C THR A 208 -5.02 -5.18 -1.22
N VAL A 209 -4.45 -6.29 -0.76
CA VAL A 209 -3.17 -6.29 -0.04
C VAL A 209 -2.02 -6.68 -0.98
N ILE A 210 -1.00 -5.83 -1.08
CA ILE A 210 0.24 -6.11 -1.83
C ILE A 210 1.41 -6.02 -0.87
N ALA A 211 2.05 -7.14 -0.58
CA ALA A 211 3.15 -7.24 0.35
C ALA A 211 4.48 -7.47 -0.36
N ALA A 212 5.57 -6.92 0.18
CA ALA A 212 6.93 -7.22 -0.22
C ALA A 212 7.71 -7.75 0.99
N CYS A 213 8.44 -8.84 0.81
CA CYS A 213 9.27 -9.42 1.85
C CYS A 213 10.61 -9.93 1.32
N ASN A 214 11.62 -9.97 2.18
CA ASN A 214 12.91 -10.55 1.81
C ASN A 214 12.87 -12.08 1.82
N SER A 215 12.14 -12.65 2.77
CA SER A 215 11.90 -14.08 2.84
C SER A 215 10.61 -14.39 3.57
N SER A 216 9.81 -15.30 2.99
CA SER A 216 8.56 -15.79 3.56
C SER A 216 8.75 -16.88 4.62
N LYS A 217 9.98 -17.42 4.78
CA LYS A 217 10.28 -18.58 5.64
C LYS A 217 9.86 -18.45 7.11
N LYS A 218 9.80 -17.23 7.64
CA LYS A 218 9.43 -16.96 9.04
C LYS A 218 7.95 -16.58 9.21
N MET A 219 7.21 -16.45 8.11
CA MET A 219 5.80 -16.10 8.13
C MET A 219 4.94 -17.33 8.41
N SER A 220 3.75 -17.13 8.98
CA SER A 220 2.83 -18.24 9.22
C SER A 220 2.25 -18.75 7.90
N PRO A 221 2.04 -20.08 7.75
CA PRO A 221 1.38 -20.64 6.58
C PRO A 221 -0.02 -20.05 6.32
N GLU A 222 -0.75 -19.74 7.40
CA GLU A 222 -2.09 -19.11 7.34
C GLU A 222 -2.08 -17.71 6.72
N PHE A 223 -1.00 -16.96 6.91
CA PHE A 223 -0.83 -15.65 6.29
C PHE A 223 -0.46 -15.81 4.82
N LEU A 224 0.48 -16.72 4.53
CA LEU A 224 0.91 -17.00 3.16
C LEU A 224 -0.22 -17.56 2.28
N SER A 225 -1.12 -18.38 2.84
CA SER A 225 -2.24 -18.97 2.10
C SER A 225 -3.28 -17.96 1.62
N ARG A 226 -3.27 -16.74 2.15
CA ARG A 226 -4.21 -15.66 1.76
C ARG A 226 -3.71 -14.82 0.59
N PHE A 227 -2.47 -15.06 0.14
CA PHE A 227 -1.93 -14.45 -1.07
C PHE A 227 -2.21 -15.39 -2.26
N ALA A 228 -2.98 -14.90 -3.22
CA ALA A 228 -3.31 -15.68 -4.41
C ALA A 228 -2.12 -15.78 -5.37
N PHE A 229 -1.23 -14.78 -5.35
CA PHE A 229 -0.03 -14.75 -6.17
C PHE A 229 1.19 -14.44 -5.31
N HIS A 230 2.20 -15.33 -5.37
CA HIS A 230 3.41 -15.24 -4.57
C HIS A 230 4.68 -15.49 -5.42
N PRO A 231 5.05 -14.55 -6.31
CA PRO A 231 6.27 -14.66 -7.11
C PRO A 231 7.53 -14.45 -6.28
N HIS A 232 8.59 -15.20 -6.63
CA HIS A 232 9.93 -14.99 -6.13
C HIS A 232 10.77 -14.22 -7.16
N PHE A 233 11.15 -12.99 -6.82
CA PHE A 233 12.00 -12.12 -7.64
C PHE A 233 13.46 -12.59 -7.54
N PRO A 234 14.12 -12.91 -8.66
CA PRO A 234 15.54 -13.18 -8.68
C PRO A 234 16.37 -11.92 -8.40
N GLU A 235 17.65 -12.10 -8.10
CA GLU A 235 18.63 -11.01 -8.21
C GLU A 235 18.75 -10.61 -9.69
N TYR A 236 18.89 -9.32 -9.98
CA TYR A 236 19.12 -8.86 -11.35
C TYR A 236 20.40 -9.47 -11.93
N SER A 237 20.36 -9.84 -13.21
CA SER A 237 21.58 -10.02 -13.98
C SER A 237 22.33 -8.69 -14.09
N ARG A 238 23.63 -8.76 -14.43
CA ARG A 238 24.46 -7.57 -14.61
C ARG A 238 23.88 -6.62 -15.67
N SER A 239 23.42 -7.15 -16.79
CA SER A 239 22.80 -6.37 -17.87
C SER A 239 21.51 -5.71 -17.39
N GLU A 240 20.59 -6.47 -16.78
CA GLU A 240 19.34 -5.93 -16.28
C GLU A 240 19.56 -4.85 -15.23
N PHE A 241 20.52 -5.04 -14.31
CA PHE A 241 20.85 -4.02 -13.32
C PHE A 241 21.33 -2.73 -13.97
N ILE A 242 22.22 -2.82 -14.98
CA ILE A 242 22.71 -1.65 -15.71
C ILE A 242 21.55 -0.95 -16.42
N ASP A 243 20.67 -1.70 -17.07
CA ASP A 243 19.51 -1.15 -17.78
C ASP A 243 18.54 -0.45 -16.83
N VAL A 244 18.29 -1.02 -15.64
CA VAL A 244 17.49 -0.37 -14.57
C VAL A 244 18.13 0.94 -14.13
N VAL A 245 19.45 0.94 -13.87
CA VAL A 245 20.15 2.15 -13.44
C VAL A 245 20.14 3.23 -14.53
N VAL A 246 20.36 2.84 -15.78
CA VAL A 246 20.31 3.74 -16.93
C VAL A 246 18.91 4.34 -17.06
N GLY A 247 17.86 3.52 -17.06
CA GLY A 247 16.49 3.98 -17.15
C GLY A 247 16.11 4.93 -16.02
N MET A 248 16.46 4.58 -14.78
CA MET A 248 16.17 5.42 -13.61
C MET A 248 16.93 6.76 -13.64
N LEU A 249 18.24 6.75 -13.86
CA LEU A 249 19.04 7.98 -13.85
C LEU A 249 18.68 8.92 -15.01
N THR A 250 18.40 8.38 -16.19
CA THR A 250 18.04 9.18 -17.37
C THR A 250 16.63 9.78 -17.25
N ARG A 251 15.63 8.96 -16.86
CA ARG A 251 14.22 9.39 -16.81
C ARG A 251 13.90 10.25 -15.59
N VAL A 252 14.43 9.91 -14.42
CA VAL A 252 14.08 10.57 -13.15
C VAL A 252 14.99 11.74 -12.85
N GLU A 253 16.29 11.60 -13.13
CA GLU A 253 17.31 12.55 -12.67
C GLU A 253 17.98 13.32 -13.83
N GLY A 254 17.54 13.12 -15.07
CA GLY A 254 18.03 13.83 -16.25
C GLY A 254 19.50 13.53 -16.60
N CYS A 255 20.04 12.40 -16.13
CA CYS A 255 21.42 12.02 -16.38
C CYS A 255 21.65 11.63 -17.86
N PRO A 256 22.75 12.07 -18.49
CA PRO A 256 23.14 11.57 -19.81
C PRO A 256 23.31 10.04 -19.83
N ASN A 257 22.87 9.40 -20.92
CA ASN A 257 22.82 7.94 -21.03
C ASN A 257 24.21 7.28 -20.91
N ASP A 258 25.22 7.90 -21.49
CA ASP A 258 26.62 7.48 -21.40
C ASP A 258 27.12 7.45 -19.95
N ILE A 259 26.87 8.52 -19.20
CA ILE A 259 27.25 8.62 -17.78
C ILE A 259 26.45 7.64 -16.92
N ALA A 260 25.14 7.53 -17.15
CA ALA A 260 24.28 6.61 -16.42
C ALA A 260 24.74 5.15 -16.60
N LYS A 261 25.18 4.78 -17.81
CA LYS A 261 25.72 3.46 -18.12
C LYS A 261 27.04 3.20 -17.39
N VAL A 262 27.93 4.19 -17.34
CA VAL A 262 29.19 4.10 -16.58
C VAL A 262 28.93 3.94 -15.09
N ILE A 263 27.97 4.68 -14.53
CA ILE A 263 27.55 4.54 -13.13
C ILE A 263 27.03 3.11 -12.86
N GLY A 264 26.11 2.63 -13.69
CA GLY A 264 25.54 1.28 -13.54
C GLY A 264 26.60 0.19 -13.56
N ILE A 265 27.52 0.23 -14.53
CA ILE A 265 28.64 -0.70 -14.65
C ILE A 265 29.50 -0.68 -13.38
N LYS A 266 29.95 0.51 -12.97
CA LYS A 266 30.89 0.63 -11.86
C LYS A 266 30.26 0.28 -10.52
N VAL A 267 28.99 0.63 -10.30
CA VAL A 267 28.27 0.30 -9.06
C VAL A 267 28.02 -1.20 -8.94
N TYR A 268 27.67 -1.87 -10.04
CA TYR A 268 27.52 -3.33 -10.04
C TYR A 268 28.84 -4.05 -9.77
N ASP A 269 29.91 -3.64 -10.47
CA ASP A 269 31.23 -4.28 -10.37
C ASP A 269 31.87 -4.12 -8.97
N MET A 270 31.38 -3.16 -8.16
CA MET A 270 31.74 -3.01 -6.75
C MET A 270 31.10 -4.02 -5.80
N GLY A 271 30.25 -4.90 -6.30
CA GLY A 271 29.50 -5.86 -5.49
C GLY A 271 28.32 -5.23 -4.75
N ILE A 272 27.94 -4.00 -5.13
CA ILE A 272 26.88 -3.23 -4.51
C ILE A 272 25.76 -2.98 -5.50
N GLY A 273 25.22 -4.04 -6.10
CA GLY A 273 24.09 -4.00 -7.05
C GLY A 273 22.79 -3.49 -6.44
N ASP A 274 22.82 -2.27 -5.91
CA ASP A 274 21.72 -1.54 -5.32
C ASP A 274 21.52 -0.24 -6.11
N VAL A 275 20.36 -0.15 -6.74
CA VAL A 275 19.91 0.99 -7.55
C VAL A 275 19.94 2.29 -6.73
N ARG A 276 19.73 2.23 -5.41
CA ARG A 276 19.82 3.39 -4.52
C ARG A 276 21.24 3.93 -4.42
N LYS A 277 22.26 3.06 -4.42
CA LYS A 277 23.67 3.52 -4.40
C LYS A 277 24.03 4.17 -5.74
N ALA A 278 23.51 3.66 -6.87
CA ALA A 278 23.69 4.30 -8.16
C ALA A 278 23.08 5.72 -8.21
N ARG A 279 21.87 5.90 -7.66
CA ARG A 279 21.26 7.23 -7.48
C ARG A 279 22.13 8.15 -6.62
N GLY A 280 22.62 7.64 -5.49
CA GLY A 280 23.50 8.40 -4.60
C GLY A 280 24.81 8.82 -5.26
N VAL A 281 25.39 7.99 -6.14
CA VAL A 281 26.58 8.38 -6.92
C VAL A 281 26.27 9.60 -7.78
N TRP A 282 25.18 9.56 -8.56
CA TRP A 282 24.77 10.68 -9.42
C TRP A 282 24.54 11.97 -8.63
N GLN A 283 23.80 11.90 -7.52
CA GLN A 283 23.48 13.09 -6.70
C GLN A 283 24.71 13.73 -6.03
N LEU A 284 25.81 13.00 -5.89
CA LEU A 284 27.07 13.50 -5.33
C LEU A 284 28.04 14.05 -6.39
N MET A 285 27.75 13.84 -7.68
CA MET A 285 28.56 14.36 -8.77
C MET A 285 28.32 15.86 -8.94
N ARG A 286 29.40 16.58 -9.27
CA ARG A 286 29.31 18.01 -9.62
C ARG A 286 29.03 18.25 -11.09
N GLU A 287 29.55 17.36 -11.93
CA GLU A 287 29.49 17.44 -13.39
C GLU A 287 29.29 16.03 -13.97
N PRO A 288 28.57 15.88 -15.09
CA PRO A 288 28.32 14.60 -15.74
C PRO A 288 29.56 14.13 -16.51
N THR A 289 30.62 13.76 -15.79
CA THR A 289 31.88 13.25 -16.39
C THR A 289 32.28 11.91 -15.77
N GLU A 290 32.94 11.06 -16.57
CA GLU A 290 33.44 9.76 -16.09
C GLU A 290 34.46 9.92 -14.95
N ALA A 291 35.25 11.00 -14.97
CA ALA A 291 36.22 11.31 -13.92
C ALA A 291 35.53 11.53 -12.57
N GLU A 292 34.38 12.20 -12.57
CA GLU A 292 33.61 12.46 -11.37
C GLU A 292 32.91 11.20 -10.86
N VAL A 293 32.41 10.35 -11.77
CA VAL A 293 31.92 9.00 -11.42
C VAL A 293 33.02 8.25 -10.68
N ALA A 294 34.23 8.19 -11.24
CA ALA A 294 35.37 7.52 -10.63
C ALA A 294 35.75 8.12 -9.25
N ARG A 295 35.70 9.46 -9.10
CA ARG A 295 35.99 10.15 -7.84
C ARG A 295 35.04 9.73 -6.73
N ILE A 296 33.72 9.76 -6.99
CA ILE A 296 32.69 9.40 -6.01
C ILE A 296 32.78 7.91 -5.64
N ILE A 297 33.01 7.07 -6.65
CA ILE A 297 33.15 5.63 -6.50
C ILE A 297 34.38 5.28 -5.64
N GLN A 298 35.53 5.92 -5.87
CA GLN A 298 36.71 5.78 -5.01
C GLN A 298 36.46 6.29 -3.58
N MET A 299 35.76 7.41 -3.44
CA MET A 299 35.38 7.94 -2.13
C MET A 299 34.51 6.94 -1.36
N ASN A 300 33.49 6.36 -1.99
CA ASN A 300 32.63 5.35 -1.39
C ASN A 300 33.40 4.10 -0.95
N LEU A 301 34.39 3.65 -1.75
CA LEU A 301 35.27 2.53 -1.34
C LEU A 301 36.15 2.88 -0.14
N LYS A 302 36.75 4.07 -0.15
CA LYS A 302 37.68 4.50 0.89
C LYS A 302 37.02 4.56 2.26
N TYR A 303 35.76 4.97 2.30
CA TYR A 303 34.98 5.17 3.53
C TYR A 303 33.90 4.10 3.75
N ALA A 304 33.90 3.00 2.99
CA ALA A 304 32.96 1.90 3.19
C ALA A 304 33.13 1.30 4.61
N PRO A 305 32.06 1.17 5.42
CA PRO A 305 32.13 0.51 6.72
C PRO A 305 32.63 -0.94 6.56
N GLN A 306 33.43 -1.44 7.50
CA GLN A 306 34.15 -2.72 7.36
C GLN A 306 33.26 -3.93 7.00
N ASN A 307 31.95 -3.89 7.30
CA ASN A 307 30.98 -4.93 6.93
C ASN A 307 30.61 -4.96 5.43
N ASP A 308 30.83 -3.87 4.68
CA ASP A 308 30.54 -3.77 3.23
C ASP A 308 31.74 -4.19 2.37
N ARG A 309 32.89 -4.54 2.96
CA ARG A 309 34.04 -5.15 2.28
C ARG A 309 33.76 -6.63 1.93
N ARG A 310 32.64 -6.90 1.25
CA ARG A 310 32.48 -8.19 0.58
C ARG A 310 33.48 -8.22 -0.56
N GLN A 311 34.49 -9.08 -0.46
CA GLN A 311 35.34 -9.44 -1.60
C GLN A 311 34.41 -9.75 -2.79
N PRO A 312 34.76 -9.34 -4.03
CA PRO A 312 33.98 -9.66 -5.20
C PRO A 312 33.92 -11.19 -5.29
N LYS A 313 32.78 -11.79 -4.90
CA LYS A 313 32.52 -13.18 -5.22
C LYS A 313 32.45 -13.23 -6.74
N ARG A 314 33.39 -13.94 -7.37
CA ARG A 314 33.23 -14.44 -8.75
C ARG A 314 31.93 -15.24 -8.79
N ARG A 315 30.81 -14.58 -9.05
CA ARG A 315 29.51 -15.22 -9.26
C ARG A 315 29.52 -15.67 -10.72
N GLN A 316 29.63 -16.98 -10.91
CA GLN A 316 29.56 -17.61 -12.21
C GLN A 316 28.26 -17.20 -12.91
N GLU A 317 28.40 -16.73 -14.14
CA GLU A 317 27.29 -16.44 -15.06
C GLU A 317 26.37 -17.67 -15.09
N HIS A 318 25.14 -17.51 -14.58
CA HIS A 318 24.10 -18.48 -14.84
C HIS A 318 23.71 -18.33 -16.31
N LEU A 319 24.09 -19.32 -17.12
CA LEU A 319 23.55 -19.49 -18.46
C LEU A 319 22.03 -19.67 -18.35
N PRO A 320 21.23 -18.99 -19.18
CA PRO A 320 19.79 -19.19 -19.19
C PRO A 320 19.47 -20.64 -19.60
N GLY A 321 18.76 -21.35 -18.72
CA GLY A 321 18.12 -22.63 -19.06
C GLY A 321 16.91 -22.35 -19.96
N TYR A 322 16.81 -23.15 -21.02
CA TYR A 322 15.73 -23.18 -22.00
C TYR A 322 14.35 -23.40 -21.39
#